data_AF-A0AA46UGP7-F1
#
_entry.id   AF-A0AA46UGP7-F1
#
_cell.length_a   1.000
_cell.length_b   1.000
_cell.length_c   1.000
_cell.angle_alpha   90.00
_cell.angle_beta   90.00
_cell.angle_gamma   90.00
#
_symmetry.space_group_name_H-M   'P 1'
#
loop_
_entity.id
_entity.type
_entity.pdbx_description
1 polymer ?
#
loop_
_entity_poly.entity_id
_entity_poly.type
_entity_poly.pdbx_seq_one_letter_code
_entity_poly.pdbx_strand_id
1 'polypeptide(L)'
;MSADQQLRNVIAKYDVDSSIADKYKTFFEPYVQDWANGCLCDFKISGSVRKGTAVSNGTDVDLFISLKSNTKNSLSELYNSLFDYMKGKNFDVRKQNVSIGVNYNSYQIDLVPSKRQSQYGNDHSLYVSKKNTWTKTNIETHISKVANSGRLEEIKLAKIWRNNNGLDFPSFYLELMVIDALHNYQKGNLASNFWRVLNYISANVKTKVYMDPSNTNNCISDQIPLSTKDKIARQAADSVSKQYWNQIVS
;
A
#
# COMPACT_ATOMS: atom_id res chain seq x y z
N MET A 1 2.31 32.86 -2.64
CA MET A 1 1.90 31.53 -2.16
C MET A 1 3.10 30.93 -1.43
N SER A 2 2.94 30.44 -0.20
CA SER A 2 4.06 29.80 0.51
C SER A 2 4.42 28.45 -0.12
N ALA A 3 5.65 27.98 0.08
CA ALA A 3 6.09 26.66 -0.39
C ALA A 3 5.17 25.53 0.12
N ASP A 4 4.75 25.62 1.38
CA ASP A 4 3.81 24.67 1.98
C ASP A 4 2.44 24.70 1.29
N GLN A 5 1.91 25.88 0.98
CA GLN A 5 0.63 26.00 0.29
C GLN A 5 0.71 25.43 -1.14
N GLN A 6 1.83 25.64 -1.83
CA GLN A 6 2.05 25.06 -3.14
C GLN A 6 1.99 23.52 -3.10
N LEU A 7 2.64 22.90 -2.11
CA LEU A 7 2.62 21.45 -1.94
C LEU A 7 1.24 20.93 -1.52
N ARG A 8 0.50 21.64 -0.67
CA ARG A 8 -0.88 21.27 -0.35
C ARG A 8 -1.80 21.34 -1.56
N ASN A 9 -1.61 22.30 -2.46
CA ASN A 9 -2.35 22.36 -3.72
C ASN A 9 -2.02 21.16 -4.62
N VAL A 10 -0.76 20.69 -4.62
CA VAL A 10 -0.40 19.44 -5.30
C VAL A 10 -1.13 18.26 -4.67
N ILE A 11 -1.13 18.11 -3.34
CA ILE A 11 -1.88 17.03 -2.66
C ILE A 11 -3.36 17.08 -3.05
N ALA A 12 -3.98 18.25 -3.04
CA ALA A 12 -5.39 18.42 -3.40
C ALA A 12 -5.70 18.03 -4.85
N LYS A 13 -4.77 18.27 -5.80
CA LYS A 13 -4.90 17.81 -7.20
C LYS A 13 -4.97 16.28 -7.30
N TYR A 14 -4.32 15.57 -6.38
CA TYR A 14 -4.28 14.10 -6.37
C TYR A 14 -5.18 13.48 -5.29
N ASP A 15 -6.13 14.23 -4.75
CA ASP A 15 -7.00 13.70 -3.71
C ASP A 15 -7.89 12.56 -4.23
N VAL A 16 -8.27 11.67 -3.32
CA VAL A 16 -9.07 10.49 -3.64
C VAL A 16 -10.36 10.54 -2.84
N ASP A 17 -11.49 10.39 -3.53
CA ASP A 17 -12.77 10.18 -2.88
C ASP A 17 -12.76 8.82 -2.16
N SER A 18 -12.61 8.85 -0.84
CA SER A 18 -12.53 7.65 -0.01
C SER A 18 -13.85 6.87 0.03
N SER A 19 -14.99 7.50 -0.28
CA SER A 19 -16.30 6.82 -0.29
C SER A 19 -16.40 5.73 -1.36
N ILE A 20 -15.54 5.80 -2.38
CA ILE A 20 -15.41 4.78 -3.42
C ILE A 20 -15.04 3.42 -2.82
N ALA A 21 -14.20 3.39 -1.79
CA ALA A 21 -13.81 2.14 -1.15
C ALA A 21 -14.99 1.51 -0.38
N ASP A 22 -15.80 2.32 0.30
CA ASP A 22 -17.02 1.85 0.96
C ASP A 22 -18.04 1.33 -0.07
N LYS A 23 -18.25 2.07 -1.16
CA LYS A 23 -19.10 1.64 -2.28
C LYS A 23 -18.71 0.26 -2.80
N TYR A 24 -17.43 0.03 -3.08
CA TYR A 24 -16.98 -1.25 -3.62
C TYR A 24 -16.89 -2.36 -2.59
N LYS A 25 -16.61 -2.05 -1.32
CA LYS A 25 -16.81 -3.02 -0.24
C LYS A 25 -18.25 -3.52 -0.25
N THR A 26 -19.23 -2.62 -0.19
CA THR A 26 -20.66 -3.01 -0.19
C THR A 26 -21.04 -3.80 -1.45
N PHE A 27 -20.54 -3.40 -2.62
CA PHE A 27 -20.82 -4.11 -3.87
C PHE A 27 -20.26 -5.54 -3.91
N PHE A 28 -19.01 -5.75 -3.46
CA PHE A 28 -18.36 -7.06 -3.51
C PHE A 28 -18.70 -7.98 -2.33
N GLU A 29 -19.25 -7.44 -1.24
CA GLU A 29 -19.62 -8.18 -0.03
C GLU A 29 -20.48 -9.44 -0.29
N PRO A 30 -21.59 -9.40 -1.06
CA PRO A 30 -22.38 -10.61 -1.34
C PRO A 30 -21.59 -11.67 -2.11
N TYR A 31 -20.74 -11.27 -3.06
CA TYR A 31 -19.91 -12.20 -3.83
C TYR A 31 -18.86 -12.88 -2.95
N VAL A 32 -18.22 -12.11 -2.05
CA VAL A 32 -17.23 -12.62 -1.11
C VAL A 32 -17.87 -13.54 -0.07
N GLN A 33 -19.07 -13.21 0.41
CA GLN A 33 -19.83 -14.06 1.34
C GLN A 33 -20.19 -15.41 0.72
N ASP A 34 -20.71 -15.42 -0.51
CA ASP A 34 -21.05 -16.64 -1.27
C ASP A 34 -19.80 -17.50 -1.49
N TRP A 35 -18.71 -16.90 -2.01
CA TRP A 35 -17.44 -17.62 -2.22
C TRP A 35 -16.86 -18.21 -0.94
N ALA A 36 -16.87 -17.44 0.15
CA ALA A 36 -16.29 -17.87 1.41
C ALA A 36 -17.10 -19.02 2.07
N ASN A 37 -18.34 -19.26 1.65
CA ASN A 37 -19.16 -20.40 2.06
C ASN A 37 -19.14 -20.65 3.58
N GLY A 38 -19.49 -19.62 4.36
CA GLY A 38 -19.51 -19.68 5.83
C GLY A 38 -18.14 -19.64 6.51
N CYS A 39 -17.03 -19.54 5.77
CA CYS A 39 -15.69 -19.35 6.30
C CYS A 39 -15.29 -17.89 6.54
N LEU A 40 -16.09 -16.93 6.09
CA LEU A 40 -15.82 -15.51 6.28
C LEU A 40 -15.87 -15.14 7.76
N CYS A 41 -14.80 -14.53 8.26
CA CYS A 41 -14.79 -13.84 9.55
C CYS A 41 -15.11 -12.36 9.36
N ASP A 42 -14.51 -11.74 8.36
CA ASP A 42 -14.57 -10.29 8.18
C ASP A 42 -14.23 -9.90 6.75
N PHE A 43 -14.74 -8.74 6.32
CA PHE A 43 -14.44 -8.14 5.04
C PHE A 43 -14.20 -6.64 5.25
N LYS A 44 -12.98 -6.17 4.95
CA LYS A 44 -12.53 -4.83 5.35
C LYS A 44 -11.87 -4.11 4.19
N ILE A 45 -12.05 -2.80 4.13
CA ILE A 45 -11.16 -1.95 3.34
C ILE A 45 -9.80 -1.94 4.03
N SER A 46 -8.72 -1.91 3.27
CA SER A 46 -7.34 -1.86 3.78
C SER A 46 -6.49 -0.86 2.99
N GLY A 47 -5.18 -1.08 2.96
CA GLY A 47 -4.27 -0.40 2.07
C GLY A 47 -4.21 1.11 2.27
N SER A 48 -3.94 1.83 1.18
CA SER A 48 -3.65 3.27 1.26
C SER A 48 -4.88 4.12 1.62
N VAL A 49 -6.09 3.65 1.29
CA VAL A 49 -7.33 4.33 1.68
C VAL A 49 -7.48 4.34 3.21
N ARG A 50 -7.34 3.19 3.88
CA ARG A 50 -7.43 3.15 5.36
C ARG A 50 -6.27 3.81 6.07
N LYS A 51 -5.08 3.82 5.46
CA LYS A 51 -3.93 4.56 6.00
C LYS A 51 -4.08 6.08 5.88
N GLY A 52 -5.00 6.56 5.05
CA GLY A 52 -5.13 7.99 4.72
C GLY A 52 -4.03 8.50 3.79
N THR A 53 -3.40 7.61 3.02
CA THR A 53 -2.26 7.91 2.13
C THR A 53 -2.59 7.67 0.65
N ALA A 54 -3.87 7.49 0.32
CA ALA A 54 -4.35 7.36 -1.05
C ALA A 54 -4.06 8.63 -1.87
N VAL A 55 -3.63 8.42 -3.12
CA VAL A 55 -3.38 9.44 -4.16
C VAL A 55 -3.89 8.95 -5.52
N SER A 56 -4.57 9.80 -6.28
CA SER A 56 -5.36 9.39 -7.46
C SER A 56 -4.54 8.81 -8.62
N ASN A 57 -3.24 9.09 -8.69
CA ASN A 57 -2.33 8.59 -9.73
C ASN A 57 -1.68 7.22 -9.40
N GLY A 58 -2.31 6.40 -8.56
CA GLY A 58 -1.83 5.05 -8.28
C GLY A 58 -2.43 4.40 -7.04
N THR A 59 -3.70 4.65 -6.75
CA THR A 59 -4.43 4.00 -5.66
C THR A 59 -5.39 2.96 -6.20
N ASP A 60 -5.27 1.76 -5.66
CA ASP A 60 -6.22 0.68 -5.82
C ASP A 60 -7.15 0.64 -4.59
N VAL A 61 -8.34 0.06 -4.75
CA VAL A 61 -9.24 -0.23 -3.63
C VAL A 61 -8.88 -1.60 -3.06
N ASP A 62 -8.10 -1.60 -1.98
CA ASP A 62 -7.71 -2.83 -1.28
C ASP A 62 -8.86 -3.34 -0.39
N LEU A 63 -9.43 -4.51 -0.72
CA LEU A 63 -10.46 -5.18 0.07
C LEU A 63 -9.90 -6.49 0.63
N PHE A 64 -9.69 -6.49 1.95
CA PHE A 64 -9.13 -7.59 2.71
C PHE A 64 -10.21 -8.57 3.15
N ILE A 65 -10.05 -9.83 2.75
CA ILE A 65 -10.99 -10.91 3.05
C ILE A 65 -10.38 -11.79 4.14
N SER A 66 -10.93 -11.71 5.37
CA SER A 66 -10.47 -12.49 6.52
C SER A 66 -11.29 -13.77 6.65
N LEU A 67 -10.63 -14.91 6.47
CA LEU A 67 -11.20 -16.24 6.62
C LEU A 67 -10.81 -16.86 7.98
N LYS A 68 -11.69 -17.73 8.49
CA LYS A 68 -11.46 -18.49 9.72
C LYS A 68 -10.14 -19.25 9.71
N SER A 69 -9.50 -19.35 10.87
CA SER A 69 -8.25 -20.10 11.02
C SER A 69 -8.39 -21.60 10.72
N ASN A 70 -9.60 -22.15 10.88
CA ASN A 70 -9.90 -23.55 10.64
C ASN A 70 -10.41 -23.85 9.21
N THR A 71 -10.43 -22.87 8.30
CA THR A 71 -10.74 -23.09 6.88
C THR A 71 -9.80 -24.16 6.32
N LYS A 72 -10.36 -25.21 5.71
CA LYS A 72 -9.63 -26.43 5.33
C LYS A 72 -8.72 -26.24 4.13
N ASN A 73 -9.10 -25.37 3.20
CA ASN A 73 -8.30 -25.04 2.03
C ASN A 73 -6.94 -24.44 2.43
N SER A 74 -5.92 -24.81 1.66
CA SER A 74 -4.63 -24.15 1.66
C SER A 74 -4.72 -22.72 1.12
N LEU A 75 -3.69 -21.90 1.38
CA LEU A 75 -3.66 -20.52 0.91
C LEU A 75 -3.66 -20.41 -0.62
N SER A 76 -2.98 -21.32 -1.30
CA SER A 76 -2.97 -21.38 -2.77
C SER A 76 -4.34 -21.78 -3.33
N GLU A 77 -5.02 -22.74 -2.72
CA GLU A 77 -6.38 -23.12 -3.12
C GLU A 77 -7.37 -21.96 -2.91
N LEU A 78 -7.29 -21.24 -1.79
CA LEU A 78 -8.12 -20.05 -1.55
C LEU A 78 -7.87 -18.95 -2.58
N TYR A 79 -6.61 -18.69 -2.89
CA TYR A 79 -6.23 -17.70 -3.89
C TYR A 79 -6.76 -18.06 -5.28
N ASN A 80 -6.56 -19.30 -5.72
CA ASN A 80 -7.01 -19.75 -7.04
C ASN A 80 -8.53 -19.87 -7.11
N SER A 81 -9.20 -20.35 -6.06
CA SER A 81 -10.65 -20.47 -6.05
C SER A 81 -11.34 -19.10 -6.07
N LEU A 82 -10.80 -18.08 -5.41
CA LEU A 82 -11.32 -16.71 -5.50
C LEU A 82 -11.22 -16.18 -6.93
N PHE A 83 -10.08 -16.42 -7.60
CA PHE A 83 -9.89 -16.05 -9.00
C PHE A 83 -10.93 -16.73 -9.90
N ASP A 84 -11.05 -18.06 -9.81
CA ASP A 84 -11.97 -18.82 -10.65
C ASP A 84 -13.43 -18.44 -10.38
N TYR A 85 -13.78 -18.22 -9.11
CA TYR A 85 -15.11 -17.77 -8.71
C TYR A 85 -15.46 -16.40 -9.29
N MET A 86 -14.60 -15.39 -9.12
CA MET A 86 -14.87 -14.05 -9.64
C MET A 86 -14.90 -14.03 -11.18
N LYS A 87 -14.02 -14.80 -11.82
CA LYS A 87 -14.06 -15.01 -13.27
C LYS A 87 -15.39 -15.65 -13.71
N GLY A 88 -15.88 -16.65 -12.97
CA GLY A 88 -17.16 -17.30 -13.23
C GLY A 88 -18.38 -16.38 -13.05
N LYS A 89 -18.25 -15.27 -12.30
CA LYS A 89 -19.24 -14.19 -12.20
C LYS A 89 -19.09 -13.12 -13.29
N ASN A 90 -18.28 -13.37 -14.31
CA ASN A 90 -17.99 -12.47 -15.44
C ASN A 90 -17.27 -11.17 -15.08
N PHE A 91 -16.51 -11.14 -13.98
CA PHE A 91 -15.61 -10.02 -13.70
C PHE A 91 -14.33 -10.11 -14.53
N ASP A 92 -13.79 -8.95 -14.93
CA ASP A 92 -12.45 -8.83 -15.48
C ASP A 92 -11.42 -8.95 -14.35
N VAL A 93 -10.76 -10.12 -14.28
CA VAL A 93 -9.90 -10.50 -13.17
C VAL A 93 -8.47 -10.81 -13.61
N ARG A 94 -7.50 -10.44 -12.77
CA ARG A 94 -6.08 -10.75 -12.93
C ARG A 94 -5.48 -11.30 -11.64
N LYS A 95 -4.53 -12.22 -11.78
CA LYS A 95 -3.72 -12.71 -10.65
C LYS A 95 -2.61 -11.72 -10.33
N GLN A 96 -2.56 -11.20 -9.09
CA GLN A 96 -1.43 -10.43 -8.56
C GLN A 96 -0.64 -11.27 -7.54
N ASN A 97 0.41 -10.71 -6.92
CA ASN A 97 1.27 -11.50 -6.05
C ASN A 97 0.55 -12.04 -4.80
N VAL A 98 -0.33 -11.23 -4.19
CA VAL A 98 -1.05 -11.60 -2.95
C VAL A 98 -2.56 -11.35 -3.04
N SER A 99 -3.03 -10.86 -4.18
CA SER A 99 -4.42 -10.44 -4.42
C SER A 99 -4.92 -10.93 -5.77
N ILE A 100 -6.24 -10.88 -5.92
CA ILE A 100 -6.95 -10.97 -7.20
C ILE A 100 -7.41 -9.56 -7.55
N GLY A 101 -6.84 -8.99 -8.60
CA GLY A 101 -7.20 -7.68 -9.10
C GLY A 101 -8.44 -7.77 -9.96
N VAL A 102 -9.41 -6.89 -9.72
CA VAL A 102 -10.66 -6.75 -10.47
C VAL A 102 -10.70 -5.37 -11.08
N ASN A 103 -10.90 -5.28 -12.40
CA ASN A 103 -11.20 -4.01 -13.05
C ASN A 103 -12.71 -3.81 -13.09
N TYR A 104 -13.21 -2.76 -12.46
CA TYR A 104 -14.64 -2.48 -12.42
C TYR A 104 -14.93 -0.97 -12.43
N ASN A 105 -15.72 -0.50 -13.39
CA ASN A 105 -16.07 0.92 -13.57
C ASN A 105 -14.87 1.87 -13.57
N SER A 106 -13.79 1.51 -14.25
CA SER A 106 -12.51 2.25 -14.31
C SER A 106 -11.69 2.27 -13.01
N TYR A 107 -12.09 1.51 -11.99
CA TYR A 107 -11.32 1.32 -10.76
C TYR A 107 -10.62 -0.03 -10.77
N GLN A 108 -9.47 -0.06 -10.10
CA GLN A 108 -8.75 -1.28 -9.77
C GLN A 108 -9.09 -1.64 -8.33
N ILE A 109 -9.66 -2.82 -8.13
CA ILE A 109 -10.04 -3.35 -6.82
C ILE A 109 -9.20 -4.59 -6.56
N ASP A 110 -8.46 -4.62 -5.45
CA ASP A 110 -7.61 -5.74 -5.08
C ASP A 110 -8.30 -6.54 -3.97
N LEU A 111 -8.74 -7.76 -4.30
CA LEU A 111 -9.31 -8.69 -3.34
C LEU A 111 -8.19 -9.55 -2.73
N VAL A 112 -7.99 -9.45 -1.41
CA VAL A 112 -6.88 -10.10 -0.71
C VAL A 112 -7.41 -11.27 0.14
N PRO A 113 -7.40 -12.52 -0.37
CA PRO A 113 -7.81 -13.68 0.40
C PRO A 113 -6.78 -13.99 1.49
N SER A 114 -7.24 -14.02 2.74
CA SER A 114 -6.38 -14.07 3.91
C SER A 114 -6.92 -15.04 4.94
N LYS A 115 -6.08 -15.93 5.49
CA LYS A 115 -6.50 -16.89 6.52
C LYS A 115 -5.94 -16.49 7.88
N ARG A 116 -6.80 -16.38 8.90
CA ARG A 116 -6.35 -16.07 10.28
C ARG A 116 -5.39 -17.14 10.79
N GLN A 117 -4.35 -16.75 11.52
CA GLN A 117 -3.42 -17.70 12.14
C GLN A 117 -3.99 -18.34 13.42
N SER A 118 -4.98 -17.69 14.03
CA SER A 118 -5.64 -18.13 15.26
C SER A 118 -7.09 -17.68 15.29
N GLN A 119 -7.90 -18.28 16.18
CA GLN A 119 -9.31 -17.89 16.37
C GLN A 119 -9.45 -16.46 16.95
N TYR A 120 -8.40 -15.96 17.59
CA TYR A 120 -8.31 -14.63 18.19
C TYR A 120 -7.13 -13.86 17.60
N GLY A 121 -7.24 -12.54 17.46
CA GLY A 121 -6.18 -11.67 16.94
C GLY A 121 -6.30 -11.36 15.44
N ASN A 122 -5.35 -10.54 14.96
CA ASN A 122 -5.36 -9.87 13.66
C ASN A 122 -4.26 -10.36 12.69
N ASP A 123 -3.52 -11.40 13.09
CA ASP A 123 -2.48 -11.99 12.24
C ASP A 123 -3.10 -12.93 11.21
N HIS A 124 -2.67 -12.75 9.97
CA HIS A 124 -3.14 -13.54 8.83
C HIS A 124 -1.97 -14.09 8.04
N SER A 125 -2.21 -15.23 7.39
CA SER A 125 -1.34 -15.76 6.35
C SER A 125 -1.93 -15.42 4.98
N LEU A 126 -1.08 -14.90 4.10
CA LEU A 126 -1.37 -14.62 2.69
C LEU A 126 -0.60 -15.59 1.80
N TYR A 127 -1.18 -15.98 0.67
CA TYR A 127 -0.44 -16.66 -0.39
C TYR A 127 0.43 -15.65 -1.17
N VAL A 128 1.67 -16.04 -1.47
CA VAL A 128 2.59 -15.26 -2.31
C VAL A 128 2.81 -16.03 -3.61
N SER A 129 2.02 -15.69 -4.63
CA SER A 129 1.91 -16.46 -5.87
C SER A 129 3.21 -16.51 -6.66
N LYS A 130 3.98 -15.42 -6.70
CA LYS A 130 5.26 -15.36 -7.43
C LYS A 130 6.34 -16.30 -6.87
N LYS A 131 6.23 -16.67 -5.59
CA LYS A 131 7.21 -17.52 -4.88
C LYS A 131 6.63 -18.87 -4.46
N ASN A 132 5.36 -19.13 -4.78
CA ASN A 132 4.61 -20.30 -4.32
C ASN A 132 4.81 -20.59 -2.81
N THR A 133 4.64 -19.56 -1.99
CA THR A 133 4.85 -19.62 -0.53
C THR A 133 3.80 -18.79 0.19
N TRP A 134 3.99 -18.52 1.47
CA TRP A 134 3.11 -17.66 2.26
C TRP A 134 3.89 -16.58 3.00
N THR A 135 3.20 -15.52 3.39
CA THR A 135 3.73 -14.51 4.31
C THR A 135 2.72 -14.20 5.41
N LYS A 136 3.22 -13.91 6.60
CA LYS A 136 2.41 -13.31 7.67
C LYS A 136 2.16 -11.83 7.35
N THR A 137 0.97 -11.35 7.67
CA THR A 137 0.60 -9.92 7.65
C THR A 137 -0.26 -9.56 8.86
N ASN A 138 -0.22 -8.30 9.25
CA ASN A 138 -1.18 -7.71 10.17
C ASN A 138 -1.55 -6.32 9.66
N ILE A 139 -2.72 -6.23 9.02
CA ILE A 139 -3.19 -4.98 8.40
C ILE A 139 -3.40 -3.87 9.43
N GLU A 140 -3.79 -4.20 10.67
CA GLU A 140 -3.99 -3.22 11.73
C GLU A 140 -2.65 -2.63 12.20
N THR A 141 -1.61 -3.47 12.30
CA THR A 141 -0.24 -2.99 12.59
C THR A 141 0.24 -2.04 11.51
N HIS A 142 0.04 -2.36 10.23
CA HIS A 142 0.43 -1.49 9.12
C HIS A 142 -0.36 -0.19 9.09
N ILE A 143 -1.68 -0.25 9.29
CA ILE A 143 -2.56 0.92 9.36
C ILE A 143 -2.12 1.82 10.53
N SER A 144 -1.98 1.26 11.74
CA SER A 144 -1.58 2.01 12.93
C SER A 144 -0.20 2.67 12.75
N LYS A 145 0.78 1.94 12.21
CA LYS A 145 2.13 2.48 11.96
C LYS A 145 2.11 3.72 11.07
N VAL A 146 1.23 3.74 10.05
CA VAL A 146 1.18 4.81 9.05
C VAL A 146 0.20 5.92 9.46
N ALA A 147 -1.05 5.57 9.73
CA ALA A 147 -2.11 6.53 10.09
C ALA A 147 -1.73 7.35 11.34
N ASN A 148 -1.11 6.71 12.34
CA ASN A 148 -0.75 7.38 13.58
C ASN A 148 0.63 8.06 13.53
N SER A 149 1.34 8.01 12.39
CA SER A 149 2.64 8.68 12.25
C SER A 149 2.54 10.21 12.30
N GLY A 150 1.38 10.76 11.94
CA GLY A 150 1.20 12.20 11.73
C GLY A 150 2.03 12.75 10.57
N ARG A 151 2.37 11.90 9.58
CA ARG A 151 3.16 12.24 8.36
C ARG A 151 2.40 12.04 7.06
N LEU A 152 1.06 12.11 7.10
CA LEU A 152 0.22 11.76 5.96
C LEU A 152 0.44 12.70 4.77
N GLU A 153 0.62 14.00 4.99
CA GLU A 153 0.91 14.96 3.92
C GLU A 153 2.24 14.63 3.23
N GLU A 154 3.31 14.40 3.99
CA GLU A 154 4.63 14.04 3.46
C GLU A 154 4.61 12.69 2.72
N ILE A 155 3.87 11.71 3.24
CA ILE A 155 3.70 10.41 2.58
C ILE A 155 2.94 10.55 1.26
N LYS A 156 1.83 11.30 1.24
CA LYS A 156 1.07 11.56 0.00
C LYS A 156 1.97 12.24 -1.05
N LEU A 157 2.74 13.26 -0.67
CA LEU A 157 3.72 13.89 -1.58
C LEU A 157 4.77 12.91 -2.08
N ALA A 158 5.32 12.07 -1.20
CA ALA A 158 6.32 11.08 -1.60
C ALA A 158 5.74 10.07 -2.60
N LYS A 159 4.48 9.66 -2.43
CA LYS A 159 3.79 8.78 -3.38
C LYS A 159 3.53 9.46 -4.71
N ILE A 160 3.10 10.73 -4.71
CA ILE A 160 2.93 11.53 -5.93
C ILE A 160 4.26 11.65 -6.68
N TRP A 161 5.33 12.05 -5.98
CA TRP A 161 6.69 12.12 -6.52
C TRP A 161 7.13 10.79 -7.14
N ARG A 162 6.97 9.68 -6.39
CA ARG A 162 7.28 8.33 -6.89
C ARG A 162 6.53 8.02 -8.18
N ASN A 163 5.22 8.27 -8.21
CA ASN A 163 4.34 7.96 -9.34
C ASN A 163 4.68 8.80 -10.57
N ASN A 164 4.86 10.12 -10.41
CA ASN A 164 5.19 11.02 -11.52
C ASN A 164 6.55 10.70 -12.15
N ASN A 165 7.46 10.09 -11.38
CA ASN A 165 8.77 9.66 -11.86
C ASN A 165 8.83 8.17 -12.26
N GLY A 166 7.69 7.46 -12.27
CA GLY A 166 7.62 6.05 -12.69
C GLY A 166 8.50 5.10 -11.86
N LEU A 167 8.68 5.40 -10.57
CA LEU A 167 9.58 4.64 -9.70
C LEU A 167 8.88 3.38 -9.15
N ASP A 168 9.47 2.21 -9.40
CA ASP A 168 9.06 0.94 -8.78
C ASP A 168 9.50 0.89 -7.31
N PHE A 169 8.72 1.57 -6.47
CA PHE A 169 8.98 1.71 -5.04
C PHE A 169 7.74 1.28 -4.24
N PRO A 170 7.77 0.10 -3.59
CA PRO A 170 6.64 -0.42 -2.82
C PRO A 170 6.10 0.59 -1.80
N SER A 171 4.77 0.78 -1.80
CA SER A 171 4.11 1.84 -1.02
C SER A 171 4.46 1.77 0.47
N PHE A 172 4.42 0.58 1.09
CA PHE A 172 4.73 0.45 2.52
C PHE A 172 6.21 0.71 2.82
N TYR A 173 7.11 0.35 1.91
CA TYR A 173 8.53 0.67 2.07
C TYR A 173 8.75 2.20 2.05
N LEU A 174 8.15 2.89 1.08
CA LEU A 174 8.20 4.35 1.01
C LEU A 174 7.62 5.00 2.29
N GLU A 175 6.45 4.53 2.75
CA GLU A 175 5.81 4.99 3.98
C GLU A 175 6.75 4.88 5.19
N LEU A 176 7.43 3.73 5.36
CA LEU A 176 8.39 3.53 6.46
C LEU A 176 9.59 4.48 6.36
N MET A 177 10.13 4.71 5.15
CA MET A 177 11.23 5.64 4.95
C MET A 177 10.84 7.08 5.27
N VAL A 178 9.64 7.53 4.89
CA VAL A 178 9.16 8.88 5.26
C VAL A 178 9.04 9.03 6.78
N ILE A 179 8.48 8.01 7.45
CA ILE A 179 8.32 8.03 8.91
C ILE A 179 9.67 8.09 9.62
N ASP A 180 10.65 7.31 9.15
CA ASP A 180 12.00 7.27 9.71
C ASP A 180 12.76 8.59 9.46
N ALA A 181 12.71 9.11 8.23
CA ALA A 181 13.29 10.39 7.86
C ALA A 181 12.80 11.55 8.74
N LEU A 182 11.57 11.44 9.27
CA LEU A 182 10.89 12.51 10.00
C LEU A 182 10.69 12.22 11.49
N HIS A 183 11.29 11.16 12.05
CA HIS A 183 11.02 10.69 13.42
C HIS A 183 11.15 11.78 14.50
N ASN A 184 12.12 12.68 14.36
CA ASN A 184 12.42 13.76 15.34
C ASN A 184 12.22 15.19 14.80
N TYR A 185 11.52 15.33 13.67
CA TYR A 185 11.29 16.65 13.07
C TYR A 185 9.92 17.22 13.46
N GLN A 186 9.75 18.53 13.42
CA GLN A 186 8.46 19.15 13.71
C GLN A 186 7.43 18.83 12.60
N LYS A 187 6.15 18.79 12.98
CA LYS A 187 5.02 18.66 12.04
C LYS A 187 4.61 20.05 11.55
N GLY A 188 3.92 20.12 10.40
CA GLY A 188 3.38 21.37 9.85
C GLY A 188 4.29 22.10 8.86
N ASN A 189 5.60 21.87 8.88
CA ASN A 189 6.59 22.46 7.97
C ASN A 189 6.76 21.61 6.69
N LEU A 190 5.69 21.49 5.90
CA LEU A 190 5.56 20.49 4.84
C LEU A 190 6.71 20.54 3.82
N ALA A 191 7.08 21.72 3.32
CA ALA A 191 8.15 21.88 2.34
C ALA A 191 9.51 21.47 2.90
N SER A 192 9.85 21.93 4.11
CA SER A 192 11.12 21.57 4.77
C SER A 192 11.19 20.07 5.07
N ASN A 193 10.09 19.48 5.54
CA ASN A 193 10.01 18.06 5.80
C ASN A 193 10.15 17.23 4.52
N PHE A 194 9.49 17.64 3.44
CA PHE A 194 9.58 16.90 2.19
C PHE A 194 10.98 16.97 1.57
N TRP A 195 11.67 18.11 1.70
CA TRP A 195 13.11 18.22 1.39
C TRP A 195 13.97 17.24 2.19
N ARG A 196 13.68 17.06 3.48
CA ARG A 196 14.37 16.07 4.33
C ARG A 196 14.09 14.64 3.87
N VAL A 197 12.85 14.34 3.48
CA VAL A 197 12.47 13.03 2.95
C VAL A 197 13.27 12.69 1.69
N LEU A 198 13.33 13.59 0.70
CA LEU A 198 14.09 13.35 -0.54
C LEU A 198 15.58 13.15 -0.27
N ASN A 199 16.19 14.00 0.56
CA ASN A 199 17.59 13.83 0.98
C ASN A 199 17.81 12.49 1.69
N TYR A 200 16.91 12.12 2.59
CA TYR A 200 16.98 10.86 3.32
C TYR A 200 16.88 9.66 2.38
N ILE A 201 15.92 9.65 1.44
CA ILE A 201 15.78 8.59 0.44
C ILE A 201 17.05 8.47 -0.38
N SER A 202 17.58 9.60 -0.90
CA SER A 202 18.82 9.63 -1.68
C SER A 202 20.00 8.98 -0.94
N ALA A 203 20.16 9.30 0.35
CA ALA A 203 21.29 8.82 1.15
C ALA A 203 21.10 7.38 1.68
N ASN A 204 19.87 6.92 1.91
CA ASN A 204 19.62 5.74 2.74
C ASN A 204 18.91 4.59 2.02
N VAL A 205 18.24 4.78 0.89
CA VAL A 205 17.40 3.72 0.27
C VAL A 205 18.20 2.45 -0.10
N LYS A 206 19.51 2.60 -0.35
CA LYS A 206 20.41 1.49 -0.71
C LYS A 206 20.83 0.64 0.48
N THR A 207 20.97 1.24 1.66
CA THR A 207 21.68 0.65 2.81
C THR A 207 20.79 0.44 4.03
N LYS A 208 19.75 1.26 4.20
CA LYS A 208 18.86 1.18 5.35
C LYS A 208 17.92 0.00 5.22
N VAL A 209 17.97 -0.86 6.23
CA VAL A 209 17.15 -2.08 6.31
C VAL A 209 15.85 -1.77 7.05
N TYR A 210 14.73 -2.23 6.48
CA TYR A 210 13.42 -2.13 7.10
C TYR A 210 12.81 -3.52 7.21
N MET A 211 12.50 -3.95 8.44
CA MET A 211 11.77 -5.18 8.70
C MET A 211 10.27 -4.88 8.83
N ASP A 212 9.42 -5.80 8.39
CA ASP A 212 7.99 -5.68 8.55
C ASP A 212 7.63 -5.69 10.06
N PRO A 213 6.98 -4.64 10.59
CA PRO A 213 6.60 -4.60 12.00
C PRO A 213 5.69 -5.74 12.44
N SER A 214 4.98 -6.38 11.51
CA SER A 214 4.08 -7.50 11.77
C SER A 214 4.72 -8.88 11.56
N ASN A 215 5.89 -8.92 10.91
CA ASN A 215 6.60 -10.13 10.55
C ASN A 215 8.09 -9.85 10.41
N THR A 216 8.85 -9.95 11.50
CA THR A 216 10.29 -9.65 11.50
C THR A 216 11.13 -10.60 10.64
N ASN A 217 10.55 -11.67 10.07
CA ASN A 217 11.21 -12.51 9.06
C ASN A 217 11.07 -11.94 7.63
N ASN A 218 10.23 -10.91 7.43
CA ASN A 218 10.01 -10.26 6.14
C ASN A 218 10.80 -8.94 6.09
N CYS A 219 11.90 -8.93 5.35
CA CYS A 219 12.66 -7.71 5.08
C CYS A 219 11.99 -6.92 3.95
N ILE A 220 11.34 -5.80 4.30
CA ILE A 220 10.65 -4.92 3.35
C ILE A 220 11.63 -4.33 2.33
N SER A 221 12.84 -4.01 2.75
CA SER A 221 13.88 -3.47 1.87
C SER A 221 14.38 -4.47 0.82
N ASP A 222 14.11 -5.77 0.97
CA ASP A 222 14.52 -6.80 -0.01
C ASP A 222 13.49 -7.02 -1.13
N GLN A 223 12.38 -6.28 -1.10
CA GLN A 223 11.33 -6.38 -2.12
C GLN A 223 11.75 -5.85 -3.48
N ILE A 224 12.78 -5.01 -3.54
CA ILE A 224 13.31 -4.42 -4.77
C ILE A 224 14.82 -4.63 -4.89
N PRO A 225 15.34 -4.92 -6.10
CA PRO A 225 16.76 -5.15 -6.31
C PRO A 225 17.59 -3.86 -6.14
N LEU A 226 18.89 -4.01 -5.92
CA LEU A 226 19.82 -2.88 -5.75
C LEU A 226 19.79 -1.90 -6.94
N SER A 227 19.63 -2.40 -8.16
CA SER A 227 19.51 -1.56 -9.36
C SER A 227 18.28 -0.65 -9.33
N THR A 228 17.16 -1.10 -8.76
CA THR A 228 15.97 -0.27 -8.54
C THR A 228 16.22 0.76 -7.43
N LYS A 229 16.88 0.36 -6.34
CA LYS A 229 17.29 1.29 -5.27
C LYS A 229 18.22 2.39 -5.79
N ASP A 230 19.14 2.06 -6.71
CA ASP A 230 20.03 3.03 -7.35
C ASP A 230 19.29 4.04 -8.22
N LYS A 231 18.23 3.62 -8.92
CA LYS A 231 17.37 4.53 -9.68
C LYS A 231 16.62 5.49 -8.75
N ILE A 232 16.04 4.96 -7.66
CA ILE A 232 15.33 5.76 -6.65
C ILE A 232 16.28 6.78 -6.01
N ALA A 233 17.49 6.36 -5.62
CA ALA A 233 18.48 7.24 -5.01
C ALA A 233 18.88 8.38 -5.95
N ARG A 234 19.16 8.07 -7.22
CA ARG A 234 19.50 9.08 -8.24
C ARG A 234 18.35 10.04 -8.50
N GLN A 235 17.12 9.55 -8.62
CA GLN A 235 15.96 10.42 -8.82
C GLN A 235 15.74 11.35 -7.62
N ALA A 236 15.94 10.86 -6.40
CA ALA A 236 15.85 11.67 -5.19
C ALA A 236 16.95 12.75 -5.15
N ALA A 237 18.19 12.41 -5.52
CA ALA A 237 19.29 13.37 -5.65
C ALA A 237 19.03 14.44 -6.72
N ASP A 238 18.53 14.04 -7.91
CA ASP A 238 18.16 14.98 -8.97
C ASP A 238 17.03 15.91 -8.51
N SER A 239 16.01 15.36 -7.85
CA SER A 239 14.92 16.14 -7.26
C SER A 239 15.45 17.15 -6.24
N VAL A 240 16.45 16.75 -5.45
CA VAL A 240 17.07 17.62 -4.46
C VAL A 240 17.84 18.79 -5.10
N SER A 241 18.32 18.62 -6.34
CA SER A 241 19.03 19.68 -7.06
C SER A 241 18.09 20.73 -7.68
N LYS A 242 16.77 20.49 -7.72
CA LYS A 242 15.82 21.40 -8.35
C LYS A 242 15.48 22.58 -7.44
N GLN A 243 15.28 23.74 -8.07
CA GLN A 243 14.93 24.97 -7.36
C GLN A 243 13.43 25.05 -7.04
N TYR A 244 12.58 24.47 -7.90
CA TYR A 244 11.13 24.68 -7.84
C TYR A 244 10.36 23.36 -7.66
N TRP A 245 9.31 23.39 -6.83
CA TRP A 245 8.47 22.22 -6.55
C TRP A 245 7.77 21.65 -7.77
N ASN A 246 7.47 22.48 -8.77
CA ASN A 246 6.88 22.00 -10.01
C ASN A 246 7.83 21.11 -10.84
N GLN A 247 9.13 21.17 -10.59
CA GLN A 247 10.10 20.28 -11.22
C GLN A 247 10.23 18.95 -10.47
N ILE A 248 9.60 18.82 -9.29
CA ILE A 248 9.72 17.67 -8.40
C ILE A 248 8.42 16.88 -8.32
N VAL A 249 7.28 17.56 -8.17
CA VAL A 249 5.96 16.93 -7.86
C VAL A 249 4.84 17.34 -8.82
N SER A 250 5.14 17.82 -10.03
CA SER A 250 4.13 18.13 -11.06
C SER A 250 3.72 16.94 -11.91
#